data_AF-C6CIA7-F1
#
_entry.id   AF-C6CIA7-F1
#
_cell.length_a   1.000
_cell.length_b   1.000
_cell.length_c   1.000
_cell.angle_alpha   90.00
_cell.angle_beta   90.00
_cell.angle_gamma   90.00
#
_symmetry.space_group_name_H-M   'P 1'
#
loop_
_entity.id
_entity.type
_entity.pdbx_description
1 polymer ?
#
loop_
_entity_poly.entity_id
_entity_poly.type
_entity_poly.pdbx_seq_one_letter_code
_entity_poly.pdbx_strand_id
1 'polypeptide(L)'
;MGKNLSLRQDDAQQALSASANTASAYNSVYDFLHYHDRGNGLTVNGKTSYSADQAAAQITRENVSWNGTNVFGKSANLTFKFLQSATSTPAGDKGFVKFNAEQIAQTKLALQSWADVANLTFTEVTGNKSANLTFGNYTRDASGNLDYGTQAYAYYPGNYQGAGSSWYNYNQSNIRSPGTEEYGRQTLTHEIGHALGLAHPGEYNAGEGDPSYNDAVYAEDSYQFSIMSYWGENETGADYKGHYGGAPMIDDIAAIQRLYGANMTTRTGDSVYGFHSNTDRDFYTANDSSKALIFSVWDAGGNDTFDFSGYSNNQRINLNEGSFSDVGGLKGNVSIAHGVTIENAIGGSGNDLLVGNAADNVLQGGAGNDILYGAAGADTLSGGAGRDTFVYGSGQDSTVSAYDWINDFQSGADKIDLSAFRNGGQLSFVQDQFTGKGQEVMLQWDAANSITNLWLHEAGHSSVDFLVRVVGQATQSDIIV
;
A
#
# COMPACT_ATOMS: atom_id res chain seq x y z
N MET A 1 -7.67 18.55 8.41
CA MET A 1 -7.31 19.95 8.11
C MET A 1 -6.00 19.91 7.34
N GLY A 2 -6.09 19.98 6.01
CA GLY A 2 -4.91 19.99 5.15
C GLY A 2 -4.20 21.33 5.22
N LYS A 3 -2.95 21.31 5.69
CA LYS A 3 -1.96 22.35 5.44
C LYS A 3 -0.59 21.68 5.36
N ASN A 4 0.12 22.01 4.27
CA ASN A 4 1.55 21.81 4.02
C ASN A 4 2.02 20.53 3.27
N LEU A 5 1.34 20.20 2.17
CA LEU A 5 2.00 19.59 1.00
C LEU A 5 2.40 20.64 -0.06
N SER A 6 1.70 21.79 -0.14
CA SER A 6 1.93 22.75 -1.22
C SER A 6 3.23 23.56 -1.10
N LEU A 7 3.81 23.71 0.09
CA LEU A 7 5.12 24.37 0.24
C LEU A 7 6.26 23.48 -0.27
N ARG A 8 6.08 22.15 -0.29
CA ARG A 8 7.10 21.20 -0.78
C ARG A 8 7.16 21.12 -2.31
N GLN A 9 6.09 21.52 -3.00
CA GLN A 9 6.00 21.47 -4.47
C GLN A 9 6.86 22.55 -5.16
N ASP A 10 6.87 23.77 -4.62
CA ASP A 10 7.63 24.88 -5.22
C ASP A 10 9.15 24.74 -5.02
N ASP A 11 9.57 24.24 -3.85
CA ASP A 11 10.99 24.04 -3.53
C ASP A 11 11.62 22.89 -4.34
N ALA A 12 10.83 21.85 -4.65
CA ALA A 12 11.31 20.70 -5.39
C ALA A 12 11.29 20.87 -6.93
N GLN A 13 10.33 21.63 -7.48
CA GLN A 13 10.36 22.02 -8.90
C GLN A 13 11.57 22.91 -9.22
N GLN A 14 12.01 23.75 -8.28
CA GLN A 14 13.25 24.52 -8.43
C GLN A 14 14.50 23.63 -8.35
N ALA A 15 14.51 22.58 -7.51
CA ALA A 15 15.61 21.62 -7.37
C ALA A 15 15.92 20.87 -8.68
N LEU A 16 14.89 20.38 -9.36
CA LEU A 16 15.00 19.65 -10.63
C LEU A 16 15.62 20.50 -11.75
N SER A 17 15.42 21.82 -11.71
CA SER A 17 15.98 22.74 -12.70
C SER A 17 17.46 23.06 -12.48
N ALA A 18 18.01 22.78 -11.29
CA ALA A 18 19.36 23.19 -10.89
C ALA A 18 20.45 22.10 -11.05
N SER A 19 20.11 20.81 -11.19
CA SER A 19 21.09 19.70 -11.13
C SER A 19 20.98 18.64 -12.24
N ALA A 20 20.39 19.01 -13.39
CA ALA A 20 19.97 18.11 -14.50
C ALA A 20 21.06 17.24 -15.19
N ASN A 21 22.25 17.01 -14.62
CA ASN A 21 23.31 16.21 -15.25
C ASN A 21 23.99 15.12 -14.37
N THR A 22 23.45 14.80 -13.19
CA THR A 22 23.82 13.57 -12.47
C THR A 22 22.60 13.02 -11.75
N ALA A 23 22.21 11.77 -12.03
CA ALA A 23 21.24 11.06 -11.21
C ALA A 23 21.82 10.90 -9.79
N SER A 24 21.40 11.76 -8.86
CA SER A 24 21.76 11.68 -7.44
C SER A 24 20.82 10.73 -6.70
N ALA A 25 21.25 10.21 -5.55
CA ALA A 25 20.39 9.41 -4.67
C ALA A 25 19.12 10.19 -4.30
N TYR A 26 19.25 11.50 -4.06
CA TYR A 26 18.11 12.41 -3.87
C TYR A 26 17.07 12.36 -5.00
N ASN A 27 17.48 12.33 -6.27
CA ASN A 27 16.51 12.26 -7.38
C ASN A 27 15.72 10.95 -7.36
N SER A 28 16.35 9.83 -6.99
CA SER A 28 15.65 8.55 -6.89
C SER A 28 14.60 8.54 -5.76
N VAL A 29 14.91 9.17 -4.63
CA VAL A 29 13.96 9.42 -3.54
C VAL A 29 12.81 10.29 -4.03
N TYR A 30 13.13 11.41 -4.68
CA TYR A 30 12.13 12.35 -5.20
C TYR A 30 11.17 11.70 -6.21
N ASP A 31 11.71 11.00 -7.21
CA ASP A 31 10.91 10.32 -8.23
C ASP A 31 10.03 9.23 -7.59
N PHE A 32 10.52 8.54 -6.56
CA PHE A 32 9.75 7.51 -5.87
C PHE A 32 8.68 8.08 -4.94
N LEU A 33 8.89 9.26 -4.34
CA LEU A 33 7.86 9.98 -3.58
C LEU A 33 6.67 10.39 -4.46
N HIS A 34 6.88 10.57 -5.77
CA HIS A 34 5.84 10.90 -6.75
C HIS A 34 5.38 9.67 -7.57
N TYR A 35 5.70 8.46 -7.09
CA TYR A 35 5.31 7.22 -7.75
C TYR A 35 3.80 7.02 -7.63
N HIS A 36 3.13 6.88 -8.78
CA HIS A 36 1.66 6.78 -8.88
C HIS A 36 0.92 7.99 -8.30
N ASP A 37 1.49 9.19 -8.46
CA ASP A 37 0.77 10.45 -8.23
C ASP A 37 -0.62 10.42 -8.89
N ARG A 38 -1.65 10.75 -8.12
CA ARG A 38 -3.04 10.65 -8.56
C ARG A 38 -3.92 11.80 -8.08
N GLY A 39 -5.03 12.03 -8.78
CA GLY A 39 -5.97 13.12 -8.52
C GLY A 39 -5.44 14.49 -9.00
N ASN A 40 -5.89 15.57 -8.34
CA ASN A 40 -5.42 16.94 -8.59
C ASN A 40 -5.44 17.42 -10.06
N GLY A 41 -6.35 16.88 -10.87
CA GLY A 41 -6.46 17.23 -12.29
C GLY A 41 -5.40 16.60 -13.18
N LEU A 42 -4.61 15.65 -12.67
CA LEU A 42 -3.69 14.86 -13.47
C LEU A 42 -4.44 14.04 -14.53
N THR A 43 -3.72 13.73 -15.61
CA THR A 43 -4.19 12.84 -16.67
C THR A 43 -3.16 11.73 -16.83
N VAL A 44 -3.59 10.49 -16.62
CA VAL A 44 -2.74 9.28 -16.68
C VAL A 44 -3.34 8.35 -17.73
N ASN A 45 -2.51 7.82 -18.64
CA ASN A 45 -2.95 6.96 -19.74
C ASN A 45 -4.10 7.57 -20.59
N GLY A 46 -4.11 8.90 -20.73
CA GLY A 46 -5.15 9.63 -21.47
C GLY A 46 -6.50 9.73 -20.76
N LYS A 47 -6.60 9.29 -19.50
CA LYS A 47 -7.80 9.32 -18.66
C LYS A 47 -7.64 10.30 -17.52
N THR A 48 -8.75 10.80 -16.99
CA THR A 48 -8.74 11.57 -15.75
C THR A 48 -8.19 10.71 -14.61
N SER A 49 -7.23 11.24 -13.86
CA SER A 49 -6.74 10.60 -12.65
C SER A 49 -7.62 10.98 -11.46
N TYR A 50 -8.06 9.99 -10.70
CA TYR A 50 -8.89 10.15 -9.51
C TYR A 50 -8.04 10.04 -8.26
N SER A 51 -8.32 10.88 -7.26
CA SER A 51 -7.85 10.60 -5.88
C SER A 51 -8.55 9.36 -5.32
N ALA A 52 -8.02 8.79 -4.25
CA ALA A 52 -8.66 7.65 -3.57
C ALA A 52 -10.10 7.94 -3.13
N ASP A 53 -10.39 9.16 -2.64
CA ASP A 53 -11.76 9.56 -2.29
C ASP A 53 -12.70 9.62 -3.50
N GLN A 54 -12.20 10.08 -4.66
CA GLN A 54 -12.98 10.11 -5.90
C GLN A 54 -13.25 8.69 -6.41
N ALA A 55 -12.24 7.81 -6.38
CA ALA A 55 -12.37 6.40 -6.73
C ALA A 55 -13.34 5.68 -5.78
N ALA A 56 -13.21 5.88 -4.47
CA ALA A 56 -14.12 5.34 -3.45
C ALA A 56 -15.57 5.81 -3.66
N ALA A 57 -15.78 7.07 -4.00
CA ALA A 57 -17.11 7.59 -4.34
C ALA A 57 -17.69 6.94 -5.62
N GLN A 58 -16.83 6.67 -6.61
CA GLN A 58 -17.22 6.01 -7.87
C GLN A 58 -17.54 4.52 -7.68
N ILE A 59 -16.75 3.80 -6.88
CA ILE A 59 -16.99 2.41 -6.49
C ILE A 59 -18.28 2.30 -5.65
N THR A 60 -18.59 3.32 -4.85
CA THR A 60 -19.83 3.37 -4.04
C THR A 60 -20.96 4.16 -4.71
N ARG A 61 -20.93 4.36 -6.03
CA ARG A 61 -21.90 5.23 -6.75
C ARG A 61 -23.36 4.78 -6.63
N GLU A 62 -23.59 3.48 -6.44
CA GLU A 62 -24.93 2.92 -6.18
C GLU A 62 -25.53 3.41 -4.85
N ASN A 63 -24.67 3.97 -3.98
CA ASN A 63 -25.03 4.50 -2.68
C ASN A 63 -25.86 3.51 -1.85
N VAL A 64 -25.58 2.21 -1.96
CA VAL A 64 -26.32 1.14 -1.31
C VAL A 64 -25.44 0.41 -0.29
N SER A 65 -26.00 0.13 0.88
CA SER A 65 -25.36 -0.71 1.90
C SER A 65 -26.43 -1.53 2.62
N TRP A 66 -26.02 -2.46 3.48
CA TRP A 66 -26.94 -3.17 4.38
C TRP A 66 -27.65 -2.26 5.39
N ASN A 67 -27.19 -1.02 5.54
CA ASN A 67 -27.84 0.00 6.37
C ASN A 67 -28.87 0.85 5.61
N GLY A 68 -29.03 0.65 4.30
CA GLY A 68 -29.96 1.36 3.43
C GLY A 68 -29.25 2.20 2.36
N THR A 69 -30.04 2.93 1.58
CA THR A 69 -29.54 3.82 0.53
C THR A 69 -29.09 5.16 1.11
N ASN A 70 -27.97 5.71 0.63
CA ASN A 70 -27.34 6.93 1.11
C ASN A 70 -27.02 6.93 2.61
N VAL A 71 -26.72 5.75 3.18
CA VAL A 71 -26.26 5.60 4.58
C VAL A 71 -24.79 5.23 4.58
N PHE A 72 -23.96 6.10 5.17
CA PHE A 72 -22.50 6.02 5.19
C PHE A 72 -21.96 5.97 6.63
N GLY A 73 -20.74 5.45 6.79
CA GLY A 73 -20.03 5.41 8.06
C GLY A 73 -20.73 4.63 9.19
N LYS A 74 -21.65 3.72 8.84
CA LYS A 74 -22.46 3.00 9.83
C LYS A 74 -22.12 1.52 9.84
N SER A 75 -21.71 1.00 11.00
CA SER A 75 -21.38 -0.41 11.18
C SER A 75 -22.54 -1.34 10.82
N ALA A 76 -22.25 -2.60 10.48
CA ALA A 76 -23.27 -3.62 10.27
C ALA A 76 -22.88 -4.98 10.86
N ASN A 77 -23.86 -5.67 11.45
CA ASN A 77 -23.74 -7.06 11.89
C ASN A 77 -24.48 -7.95 10.90
N LEU A 78 -23.73 -8.70 10.11
CA LEU A 78 -24.24 -9.46 8.98
C LEU A 78 -24.17 -10.96 9.25
N THR A 79 -25.15 -11.67 8.72
CA THR A 79 -25.15 -13.14 8.73
C THR A 79 -24.74 -13.66 7.37
N PHE A 80 -24.01 -14.78 7.34
CA PHE A 80 -23.65 -15.44 6.08
C PHE A 80 -23.95 -16.94 6.11
N LYS A 81 -24.13 -17.54 4.93
CA LYS A 81 -24.53 -18.95 4.81
C LYS A 81 -24.01 -19.61 3.55
N PHE A 82 -23.45 -20.81 3.70
CA PHE A 82 -23.18 -21.71 2.58
C PHE A 82 -24.42 -22.53 2.25
N LEU A 83 -25.00 -22.30 1.08
CA LEU A 83 -26.22 -22.97 0.66
C LEU A 83 -26.00 -24.49 0.54
N GLN A 84 -26.95 -25.28 1.02
CA GLN A 84 -26.90 -26.76 0.89
C GLN A 84 -27.75 -27.27 -0.27
N SER A 85 -28.70 -26.47 -0.74
CA SER A 85 -29.57 -26.76 -1.88
C SER A 85 -30.12 -25.47 -2.45
N ALA A 86 -30.23 -25.39 -3.77
CA ALA A 86 -31.00 -24.38 -4.50
C ALA A 86 -31.56 -25.01 -5.78
N THR A 87 -32.72 -24.55 -6.24
CA THR A 87 -33.29 -25.00 -7.52
C THR A 87 -32.63 -24.30 -8.71
N SER A 88 -32.39 -23.00 -8.58
CA SER A 88 -31.71 -22.13 -9.55
C SER A 88 -31.13 -20.92 -8.83
N THR A 89 -30.22 -20.21 -9.48
CA THR A 89 -29.78 -18.88 -9.05
C THR A 89 -30.88 -17.85 -9.35
N PRO A 90 -30.81 -16.61 -8.79
CA PRO A 90 -31.69 -15.53 -9.19
C PRO A 90 -31.56 -15.12 -10.67
N ALA A 91 -30.38 -15.33 -11.29
CA ALA A 91 -30.15 -15.12 -12.73
C ALA A 91 -30.77 -16.22 -13.60
N GLY A 92 -31.22 -17.31 -13.00
CA GLY A 92 -31.82 -18.45 -13.70
C GLY A 92 -30.84 -19.59 -13.99
N ASP A 93 -29.55 -19.45 -13.65
CA ASP A 93 -28.56 -20.51 -13.82
C ASP A 93 -28.90 -21.75 -12.99
N LYS A 94 -28.47 -22.89 -13.49
CA LYS A 94 -28.85 -24.22 -13.02
C LYS A 94 -27.64 -25.06 -12.66
N GLY A 95 -27.91 -26.28 -12.22
CA GLY A 95 -26.88 -27.24 -11.85
C GLY A 95 -26.15 -26.80 -10.58
N PHE A 96 -26.93 -26.47 -9.54
CA PHE A 96 -26.43 -26.05 -8.25
C PHE A 96 -25.42 -27.06 -7.67
N VAL A 97 -24.30 -26.54 -7.17
CA VAL A 97 -23.32 -27.30 -6.38
C VAL A 97 -23.04 -26.52 -5.11
N LYS A 98 -23.18 -27.16 -3.95
CA LYS A 98 -22.81 -26.55 -2.67
C LYS A 98 -21.31 -26.27 -2.61
N PHE A 99 -20.90 -25.32 -1.79
CA PHE A 99 -19.48 -25.06 -1.57
C PHE A 99 -18.76 -26.29 -1.00
N ASN A 100 -17.55 -26.53 -1.50
CA ASN A 100 -16.65 -27.54 -0.95
C ASN A 100 -15.90 -26.99 0.28
N ALA A 101 -15.13 -27.84 0.96
CA ALA A 101 -14.45 -27.45 2.21
C ALA A 101 -13.40 -26.33 2.02
N GLU A 102 -12.69 -26.35 0.88
CA GLU A 102 -11.68 -25.35 0.56
C GLU A 102 -12.31 -23.99 0.23
N GLN A 103 -13.37 -23.99 -0.57
CA GLN A 103 -14.17 -22.80 -0.83
C GLN A 103 -14.69 -22.19 0.48
N ILE A 104 -15.24 -23.01 1.39
CA ILE A 104 -15.71 -22.55 2.71
C ILE A 104 -14.58 -21.86 3.50
N ALA A 105 -13.40 -22.47 3.54
CA ALA A 105 -12.26 -21.92 4.26
C ALA A 105 -11.82 -20.57 3.65
N GLN A 106 -11.66 -20.50 2.33
CA GLN A 106 -11.21 -19.29 1.64
C GLN A 106 -12.25 -18.17 1.68
N THR A 107 -13.55 -18.48 1.64
CA THR A 107 -14.60 -17.48 1.83
C THR A 107 -14.56 -16.86 3.22
N LYS A 108 -14.24 -17.65 4.25
CA LYS A 108 -14.10 -17.11 5.62
C LYS A 108 -12.93 -16.15 5.73
N LEU A 109 -11.81 -16.43 5.07
CA LEU A 109 -10.66 -15.51 4.99
C LEU A 109 -11.00 -14.23 4.21
N ALA A 110 -11.76 -14.35 3.10
CA ALA A 110 -12.24 -13.19 2.34
C ALA A 110 -13.24 -12.33 3.14
N LEU A 111 -14.14 -12.93 3.92
CA LEU A 111 -15.01 -12.19 4.84
C LEU A 111 -14.19 -11.51 5.94
N GLN A 112 -13.17 -12.18 6.45
CA GLN A 112 -12.28 -11.63 7.47
C GLN A 112 -11.49 -10.42 6.95
N SER A 113 -10.99 -10.45 5.72
CA SER A 113 -10.26 -9.30 5.15
C SER A 113 -11.14 -8.05 4.99
N TRP A 114 -12.43 -8.21 4.68
CA TRP A 114 -13.39 -7.08 4.71
C TRP A 114 -13.70 -6.59 6.13
N ALA A 115 -13.85 -7.50 7.10
CA ALA A 115 -14.10 -7.14 8.49
C ALA A 115 -12.88 -6.51 9.19
N ASP A 116 -11.67 -6.83 8.73
CA ASP A 116 -10.45 -6.20 9.23
C ASP A 116 -10.44 -4.70 8.95
N VAL A 117 -10.96 -4.26 7.80
CA VAL A 117 -10.81 -2.86 7.34
C VAL A 117 -12.02 -1.97 7.65
N ALA A 118 -13.20 -2.54 7.87
CA ALA A 118 -14.43 -1.79 8.16
C ALA A 118 -15.23 -2.38 9.32
N ASN A 119 -16.13 -1.61 9.93
CA ASN A 119 -16.95 -2.03 11.08
C ASN A 119 -18.06 -3.02 10.68
N LEU A 120 -17.64 -4.19 10.23
CA LEU A 120 -18.46 -5.31 9.81
C LEU A 120 -18.22 -6.50 10.73
N THR A 121 -19.28 -7.16 11.15
CA THR A 121 -19.17 -8.48 11.79
C THR A 121 -19.91 -9.52 10.96
N PHE A 122 -19.31 -10.70 10.81
CA PHE A 122 -19.87 -11.80 10.03
C PHE A 122 -20.16 -13.00 10.92
N THR A 123 -21.42 -13.42 10.97
CA THR A 123 -21.86 -14.60 11.76
C THR A 123 -22.42 -15.67 10.84
N GLU A 124 -21.84 -16.87 10.86
CA GLU A 124 -22.35 -17.99 10.07
C GLU A 124 -23.70 -18.47 10.61
N VAL A 125 -24.67 -18.72 9.71
CA VAL A 125 -25.95 -19.34 10.03
C VAL A 125 -26.22 -20.56 9.15
N THR A 126 -26.90 -21.57 9.70
CA THR A 126 -27.18 -22.84 9.02
C THR A 126 -28.68 -23.19 9.06
N GLY A 127 -29.05 -24.31 8.41
CA GLY A 127 -30.44 -24.79 8.36
C GLY A 127 -31.35 -23.84 7.58
N ASN A 128 -32.53 -23.55 8.12
CA ASN A 128 -33.55 -22.73 7.45
C ASN A 128 -33.46 -21.23 7.77
N LYS A 129 -32.45 -20.79 8.53
CA LYS A 129 -32.23 -19.37 8.80
C LYS A 129 -31.91 -18.65 7.48
N SER A 130 -32.50 -17.47 7.30
CA SER A 130 -32.09 -16.50 6.29
C SER A 130 -30.72 -15.95 6.65
N ALA A 131 -29.96 -15.54 5.63
CA ALA A 131 -28.68 -14.87 5.79
C ALA A 131 -28.65 -13.61 4.90
N ASN A 132 -27.84 -12.62 5.30
CA ASN A 132 -27.57 -11.45 4.46
C ASN A 132 -26.74 -11.87 3.25
N LEU A 133 -25.66 -12.62 3.48
CA LEU A 133 -24.78 -13.12 2.43
C LEU A 133 -25.00 -14.62 2.23
N THR A 134 -25.11 -15.08 0.99
CA THR A 134 -25.20 -16.51 0.69
C THR A 134 -24.26 -16.92 -0.42
N PHE A 135 -23.62 -18.07 -0.26
CA PHE A 135 -22.66 -18.61 -1.21
C PHE A 135 -23.16 -19.93 -1.81
N GLY A 136 -23.08 -20.05 -3.13
CA GLY A 136 -23.44 -21.26 -3.86
C GLY A 136 -22.77 -21.31 -5.23
N ASN A 137 -22.60 -22.50 -5.79
CA ASN A 137 -22.07 -22.63 -7.14
C ASN A 137 -23.18 -23.01 -8.14
N TYR A 138 -22.94 -22.73 -9.41
CA TYR A 138 -23.71 -23.21 -10.56
C TYR A 138 -22.80 -23.91 -11.56
N THR A 139 -23.38 -24.63 -12.53
CA THR A 139 -22.61 -25.34 -13.58
C THR A 139 -23.24 -25.22 -14.97
N ARG A 140 -24.45 -24.64 -15.06
CA ARG A 140 -25.24 -24.61 -16.28
C ARG A 140 -25.95 -23.29 -16.44
N ASP A 141 -26.11 -22.86 -17.69
CA ASP A 141 -26.92 -21.70 -18.06
C ASP A 141 -28.42 -21.92 -17.75
N ALA A 142 -29.22 -20.87 -17.93
CA ALA A 142 -30.67 -20.93 -17.76
C ALA A 142 -31.37 -21.94 -18.69
N SER A 143 -30.79 -22.25 -19.85
CA SER A 143 -31.28 -23.27 -20.79
C SER A 143 -30.95 -24.71 -20.33
N GLY A 144 -30.07 -24.85 -19.33
CA GLY A 144 -29.61 -26.12 -18.81
C GLY A 144 -28.40 -26.69 -19.56
N ASN A 145 -27.72 -25.92 -20.40
CA ASN A 145 -26.45 -26.34 -21.03
C ASN A 145 -25.28 -26.11 -20.06
N LEU A 146 -24.21 -26.90 -20.18
CA LEU A 146 -23.00 -26.71 -19.37
C LEU A 146 -22.33 -25.38 -19.73
N ASP A 147 -21.98 -24.61 -18.71
CA ASP A 147 -21.31 -23.33 -18.86
C ASP A 147 -19.86 -23.42 -18.37
N TYR A 148 -18.91 -23.35 -19.29
CA TYR A 148 -17.47 -23.33 -19.01
C TYR A 148 -16.84 -21.95 -19.21
N GLY A 149 -17.64 -20.93 -19.56
CA GLY A 149 -17.16 -19.62 -19.99
C GLY A 149 -17.21 -18.57 -18.88
N THR A 150 -18.27 -18.57 -18.07
CA THR A 150 -18.45 -17.55 -17.02
C THR A 150 -17.61 -17.84 -15.77
N GLN A 151 -17.48 -16.84 -14.89
CA GLN A 151 -16.68 -16.89 -13.66
C GLN A 151 -17.55 -16.87 -12.40
N ALA A 152 -18.11 -15.71 -12.06
CA ALA A 152 -18.94 -15.50 -10.88
C ALA A 152 -19.79 -14.22 -11.04
N TYR A 153 -20.74 -14.03 -10.13
CA TYR A 153 -21.50 -12.79 -9.97
C TYR A 153 -22.18 -12.73 -8.58
N ALA A 154 -22.56 -11.53 -8.17
CA ALA A 154 -23.27 -11.29 -6.91
C ALA A 154 -24.32 -10.19 -7.04
N TYR A 155 -25.15 -10.08 -6.01
CA TYR A 155 -26.25 -9.14 -5.93
C TYR A 155 -26.04 -8.15 -4.79
N TYR A 156 -26.26 -6.86 -5.06
CA TYR A 156 -26.17 -5.79 -4.07
C TYR A 156 -27.08 -6.01 -2.85
N PRO A 157 -26.78 -5.34 -1.72
CA PRO A 157 -27.67 -5.30 -0.56
C PRO A 157 -29.08 -4.81 -0.92
N GLY A 158 -30.10 -5.34 -0.25
CA GLY A 158 -31.48 -4.92 -0.45
C GLY A 158 -32.53 -5.83 0.17
N ASN A 159 -33.80 -5.45 0.01
CA ASN A 159 -34.97 -6.20 0.51
C ASN A 159 -35.69 -6.97 -0.61
N TYR A 160 -34.93 -7.49 -1.57
CA TYR A 160 -35.46 -8.26 -2.70
C TYR A 160 -34.92 -9.70 -2.67
N GLN A 161 -35.57 -10.60 -3.39
CA GLN A 161 -35.15 -12.01 -3.43
C GLN A 161 -33.78 -12.14 -4.10
N GLY A 162 -32.82 -12.73 -3.38
CA GLY A 162 -31.46 -12.94 -3.87
C GLY A 162 -30.47 -11.82 -3.51
N ALA A 163 -30.91 -10.73 -2.87
CA ALA A 163 -30.01 -9.69 -2.37
C ALA A 163 -28.90 -10.28 -1.49
N GLY A 164 -27.65 -9.90 -1.75
CA GLY A 164 -26.47 -10.42 -1.04
C GLY A 164 -26.06 -11.85 -1.40
N SER A 165 -26.73 -12.50 -2.34
CA SER A 165 -26.28 -13.81 -2.83
C SER A 165 -25.12 -13.66 -3.82
N SER A 166 -24.12 -14.52 -3.71
CA SER A 166 -23.01 -14.65 -4.65
C SER A 166 -22.93 -16.07 -5.20
N TRP A 167 -22.62 -16.15 -6.49
CA TRP A 167 -22.73 -17.35 -7.30
C TRP A 167 -21.47 -17.54 -8.14
N TYR A 168 -20.96 -18.77 -8.15
CA TYR A 168 -19.65 -19.07 -8.73
C TYR A 168 -19.75 -20.26 -9.68
N ASN A 169 -19.08 -20.19 -10.83
CA ASN A 169 -19.10 -21.25 -11.81
C ASN A 169 -18.20 -22.40 -11.37
N TYR A 170 -18.80 -23.51 -10.92
CA TYR A 170 -18.07 -24.68 -10.43
C TYR A 170 -17.28 -25.40 -11.52
N ASN A 171 -17.49 -25.07 -12.80
CA ASN A 171 -16.71 -25.64 -13.89
C ASN A 171 -15.31 -24.99 -14.02
N GLN A 172 -15.07 -23.83 -13.41
CA GLN A 172 -13.76 -23.20 -13.33
C GLN A 172 -12.89 -23.88 -12.26
N SER A 173 -11.61 -24.13 -12.56
CA SER A 173 -10.67 -24.74 -11.61
C SER A 173 -10.41 -23.82 -10.42
N ASN A 174 -10.20 -22.53 -10.70
CA ASN A 174 -9.90 -21.53 -9.67
C ASN A 174 -11.03 -21.37 -8.65
N ILE A 175 -12.30 -21.51 -9.09
CA ILE A 175 -13.46 -21.52 -8.21
C ILE A 175 -13.48 -22.76 -7.32
N ARG A 176 -13.08 -23.93 -7.82
CA ARG A 176 -13.05 -25.17 -7.04
C ARG A 176 -11.89 -25.23 -6.06
N SER A 177 -10.76 -24.63 -6.41
CA SER A 177 -9.48 -24.70 -5.67
C SER A 177 -8.92 -23.32 -5.31
N PRO A 178 -9.70 -22.44 -4.63
CA PRO A 178 -9.31 -21.05 -4.39
C PRO A 178 -8.13 -20.89 -3.41
N GLY A 179 -7.72 -21.95 -2.71
CA GLY A 179 -6.55 -21.93 -1.83
C GLY A 179 -5.23 -22.18 -2.56
N THR A 180 -5.28 -22.69 -3.80
CA THR A 180 -4.08 -22.93 -4.63
C THR A 180 -4.10 -22.16 -5.95
N GLU A 181 -5.26 -21.66 -6.38
CA GLU A 181 -5.43 -20.83 -7.57
C GLU A 181 -5.92 -19.44 -7.15
N GLU A 182 -4.99 -18.47 -7.07
CA GLU A 182 -5.17 -17.17 -6.42
C GLU A 182 -6.37 -16.36 -6.94
N TYR A 183 -6.64 -16.44 -8.25
CA TYR A 183 -7.80 -15.76 -8.86
C TYR A 183 -9.15 -16.22 -8.26
N GLY A 184 -9.22 -17.46 -7.77
CA GLY A 184 -10.39 -17.96 -7.05
C GLY A 184 -10.60 -17.23 -5.72
N ARG A 185 -9.54 -16.98 -4.96
CA ARG A 185 -9.59 -16.18 -3.73
C ARG A 185 -9.91 -14.71 -4.02
N GLN A 186 -9.31 -14.10 -5.04
CA GLN A 186 -9.67 -12.74 -5.45
C GLN A 186 -11.14 -12.63 -5.86
N THR A 187 -11.66 -13.60 -6.62
CA THR A 187 -13.08 -13.66 -7.01
C THR A 187 -13.99 -13.75 -5.77
N LEU A 188 -13.66 -14.57 -4.77
CA LEU A 188 -14.44 -14.62 -3.53
C LEU A 188 -14.50 -13.24 -2.84
N THR A 189 -13.36 -12.55 -2.72
CA THR A 189 -13.30 -11.22 -2.11
C THR A 189 -14.08 -10.18 -2.92
N HIS A 190 -13.96 -10.20 -4.24
CA HIS A 190 -14.68 -9.34 -5.18
C HIS A 190 -16.20 -9.48 -5.06
N GLU A 191 -16.72 -10.71 -5.13
CA GLU A 191 -18.17 -10.95 -5.05
C GLU A 191 -18.74 -10.59 -3.67
N ILE A 192 -17.94 -10.72 -2.61
CA ILE A 192 -18.32 -10.21 -1.28
C ILE A 192 -18.40 -8.68 -1.30
N GLY A 193 -17.48 -7.98 -1.99
CA GLY A 193 -17.54 -6.53 -2.19
C GLY A 193 -18.87 -6.09 -2.80
N HIS A 194 -19.31 -6.74 -3.88
CA HIS A 194 -20.64 -6.54 -4.45
C HIS A 194 -21.77 -6.82 -3.45
N ALA A 195 -21.73 -7.95 -2.75
CA ALA A 195 -22.72 -8.30 -1.72
C ALA A 195 -22.72 -7.34 -0.51
N LEU A 196 -21.69 -6.49 -0.37
CA LEU A 196 -21.59 -5.42 0.62
C LEU A 196 -21.97 -4.03 0.06
N GLY A 197 -22.12 -3.89 -1.25
CA GLY A 197 -22.58 -2.66 -1.91
C GLY A 197 -21.54 -1.92 -2.75
N LEU A 198 -20.38 -2.53 -3.02
CA LEU A 198 -19.35 -1.96 -3.90
C LEU A 198 -19.63 -2.34 -5.35
N ALA A 199 -19.56 -1.39 -6.28
CA ALA A 199 -19.68 -1.64 -7.71
C ALA A 199 -18.30 -1.83 -8.36
N HIS A 200 -18.25 -2.31 -9.60
CA HIS A 200 -17.05 -2.14 -10.43
C HIS A 200 -16.71 -0.65 -10.55
N PRO A 201 -15.44 -0.24 -10.65
CA PRO A 201 -15.06 1.16 -10.86
C PRO A 201 -15.68 1.84 -12.09
N GLY A 202 -16.01 1.09 -13.14
CA GLY A 202 -16.71 1.59 -14.33
C GLY A 202 -18.08 0.95 -14.55
N GLU A 203 -18.79 1.42 -15.59
CA GLU A 203 -20.06 0.86 -16.04
C GLU A 203 -19.82 -0.23 -17.08
N TYR A 204 -19.26 -1.35 -16.63
CA TYR A 204 -19.03 -2.54 -17.44
C TYR A 204 -19.41 -3.79 -16.64
N ASN A 205 -19.94 -4.80 -17.33
CA ASN A 205 -20.32 -6.08 -16.73
C ASN A 205 -19.96 -7.23 -17.68
N ALA A 206 -19.72 -8.41 -17.11
CA ALA A 206 -19.47 -9.60 -17.92
C ALA A 206 -20.74 -9.98 -18.69
N GLY A 207 -20.59 -10.28 -19.99
CA GLY A 207 -21.72 -10.61 -20.88
C GLY A 207 -22.41 -9.40 -21.53
N GLU A 208 -22.01 -8.17 -21.19
CA GLU A 208 -22.50 -6.92 -21.80
C GLU A 208 -21.46 -6.30 -22.73
N GLY A 209 -21.36 -6.86 -23.95
CA GLY A 209 -20.36 -6.44 -24.93
C GLY A 209 -18.96 -6.95 -24.59
N ASP A 210 -17.94 -6.29 -25.17
CA ASP A 210 -16.52 -6.64 -25.03
C ASP A 210 -15.74 -5.46 -24.41
N PRO A 211 -16.01 -5.07 -23.14
CA PRO A 211 -15.37 -3.91 -22.53
C PRO A 211 -13.87 -4.14 -22.39
N SER A 212 -13.11 -3.04 -22.43
CA SER A 212 -11.66 -3.01 -22.24
C SER A 212 -11.27 -1.88 -21.27
N TYR A 213 -10.00 -1.84 -20.85
CA TYR A 213 -9.50 -0.72 -20.05
C TYR A 213 -9.68 0.65 -20.74
N ASN A 214 -9.82 0.70 -22.07
CA ASN A 214 -10.17 1.96 -22.76
C ASN A 214 -11.53 2.52 -22.31
N ASP A 215 -12.43 1.68 -21.83
CA ASP A 215 -13.77 2.03 -21.32
C ASP A 215 -13.76 2.39 -19.83
N ALA A 216 -12.63 2.24 -19.14
CA ALA A 216 -12.47 2.69 -17.75
C ALA A 216 -12.74 4.20 -17.59
N VAL A 217 -13.50 4.54 -16.55
CA VAL A 217 -13.94 5.93 -16.25
C VAL A 217 -12.76 6.81 -15.82
N TYR A 218 -11.82 6.25 -15.07
CA TYR A 218 -10.63 6.93 -14.55
C TYR A 218 -9.41 6.02 -14.70
N ALA A 219 -8.21 6.61 -14.58
CA ALA A 219 -6.96 5.90 -14.84
C ALA A 219 -6.67 4.79 -13.81
N GLU A 220 -7.00 5.00 -12.54
CA GLU A 220 -6.71 4.05 -11.46
C GLU A 220 -7.73 2.90 -11.38
N ASP A 221 -8.55 2.69 -12.41
CA ASP A 221 -9.39 1.50 -12.54
C ASP A 221 -8.54 0.31 -12.99
N SER A 222 -7.87 -0.34 -12.04
CA SER A 222 -7.12 -1.58 -12.26
C SER A 222 -6.97 -2.37 -10.95
N TYR A 223 -6.55 -3.64 -11.06
CA TYR A 223 -6.23 -4.48 -9.89
C TYR A 223 -5.15 -3.88 -8.97
N GLN A 224 -4.38 -2.89 -9.44
CA GLN A 224 -3.43 -2.19 -8.58
C GLN A 224 -4.14 -1.42 -7.45
N PHE A 225 -5.31 -0.87 -7.74
CA PHE A 225 -6.01 0.02 -6.83
C PHE A 225 -7.29 -0.59 -6.26
N SER A 226 -7.97 -1.42 -7.05
CA SER A 226 -9.25 -2.05 -6.68
C SER A 226 -9.36 -3.45 -7.26
N ILE A 227 -9.60 -4.45 -6.40
CA ILE A 227 -9.99 -5.78 -6.85
C ILE A 227 -11.40 -5.83 -7.43
N MET A 228 -12.18 -4.74 -7.32
CA MET A 228 -13.46 -4.57 -8.01
C MET A 228 -13.29 -4.22 -9.49
N SER A 229 -12.08 -3.91 -9.95
CA SER A 229 -11.81 -3.71 -11.38
C SER A 229 -11.91 -5.02 -12.18
N TYR A 230 -12.02 -4.91 -13.50
CA TYR A 230 -11.79 -6.02 -14.44
C TYR A 230 -10.40 -5.97 -15.07
N TRP A 231 -9.66 -4.88 -14.87
CA TRP A 231 -8.44 -4.59 -15.61
C TRP A 231 -7.20 -4.99 -14.83
N GLY A 232 -6.25 -5.59 -15.53
CA GLY A 232 -4.97 -6.00 -14.95
C GLY A 232 -4.21 -4.81 -14.37
N GLU A 233 -3.40 -5.07 -13.36
CA GLU A 233 -2.51 -4.09 -12.73
C GLU A 233 -1.52 -3.44 -13.73
N ASN A 234 -1.21 -4.18 -14.81
CA ASN A 234 -0.32 -3.73 -15.87
C ASN A 234 -0.84 -2.51 -16.64
N GLU A 235 -2.15 -2.27 -16.66
CA GLU A 235 -2.77 -1.11 -17.30
C GLU A 235 -2.39 0.22 -16.62
N THR A 236 -1.93 0.15 -15.37
CA THR A 236 -1.46 1.29 -14.58
C THR A 236 0.03 1.22 -14.26
N GLY A 237 0.76 0.28 -14.84
CA GLY A 237 2.22 0.17 -14.73
C GLY A 237 2.73 -0.63 -13.51
N ALA A 238 1.83 -1.24 -12.74
CA ALA A 238 2.17 -2.31 -11.80
C ALA A 238 2.48 -3.62 -12.55
N ASP A 239 3.06 -4.59 -11.85
CA ASP A 239 3.37 -5.92 -12.41
C ASP A 239 3.41 -6.95 -11.28
N TYR A 240 2.40 -7.82 -11.25
CA TYR A 240 2.24 -8.85 -10.23
C TYR A 240 2.75 -10.21 -10.68
N LYS A 241 3.40 -10.30 -11.84
CA LYS A 241 3.98 -11.54 -12.39
C LYS A 241 2.97 -12.68 -12.51
N GLY A 242 1.70 -12.34 -12.76
CA GLY A 242 0.61 -13.30 -12.92
C GLY A 242 -0.02 -13.77 -11.59
N HIS A 243 0.40 -13.21 -10.46
CA HIS A 243 -0.24 -13.39 -9.17
C HIS A 243 -1.45 -12.46 -9.02
N TYR A 244 -2.34 -12.80 -8.08
CA TYR A 244 -3.58 -12.07 -7.79
C TYR A 244 -3.71 -11.73 -6.31
N GLY A 245 -4.06 -10.48 -6.00
CA GLY A 245 -4.30 -10.01 -4.64
C GLY A 245 -5.58 -10.62 -4.06
N GLY A 246 -5.47 -11.27 -2.90
CA GLY A 246 -6.60 -11.98 -2.27
C GLY A 246 -7.47 -11.15 -1.32
N ALA A 247 -7.17 -9.87 -1.13
CA ALA A 247 -7.78 -8.97 -0.14
C ALA A 247 -8.12 -7.59 -0.76
N PRO A 248 -8.93 -6.75 -0.08
CA PRO A 248 -9.24 -5.40 -0.54
C PRO A 248 -7.98 -4.56 -0.80
N MET A 249 -7.94 -3.88 -1.94
CA MET A 249 -6.86 -2.93 -2.29
C MET A 249 -7.22 -1.51 -1.85
N ILE A 250 -6.32 -0.55 -2.09
CA ILE A 250 -6.38 0.77 -1.45
C ILE A 250 -7.71 1.52 -1.66
N ASP A 251 -8.28 1.48 -2.87
CA ASP A 251 -9.54 2.16 -3.17
C ASP A 251 -10.74 1.37 -2.65
N ASP A 252 -10.62 0.04 -2.55
CA ASP A 252 -11.64 -0.83 -1.94
C ASP A 252 -11.76 -0.55 -0.44
N ILE A 253 -10.63 -0.36 0.25
CA ILE A 253 -10.57 -0.01 1.67
C ILE A 253 -11.27 1.33 1.89
N ALA A 254 -10.91 2.36 1.13
CA ALA A 254 -11.57 3.66 1.23
C ALA A 254 -13.09 3.57 0.94
N ALA A 255 -13.49 2.78 -0.07
CA ALA A 255 -14.88 2.57 -0.46
C ALA A 255 -15.69 1.87 0.64
N ILE A 256 -15.19 0.78 1.21
CA ILE A 256 -15.93 0.03 2.22
C ILE A 256 -15.98 0.77 3.56
N GLN A 257 -14.92 1.49 3.92
CA GLN A 257 -14.90 2.36 5.09
C GLN A 257 -15.86 3.54 4.92
N ARG A 258 -16.01 4.09 3.72
CA ARG A 258 -17.05 5.08 3.43
C ARG A 258 -18.45 4.53 3.73
N LEU A 259 -18.76 3.29 3.37
CA LEU A 259 -20.08 2.69 3.63
C LEU A 259 -20.28 2.34 5.12
N TYR A 260 -19.30 1.69 5.76
CA TYR A 260 -19.49 1.05 7.07
C TYR A 260 -18.66 1.64 8.22
N GLY A 261 -17.78 2.59 7.94
CA GLY A 261 -16.81 3.17 8.88
C GLY A 261 -15.58 2.28 9.04
N ALA A 262 -14.43 2.91 9.27
CA ALA A 262 -13.15 2.23 9.50
C ALA A 262 -13.14 1.40 10.80
N ASN A 263 -12.50 0.22 10.76
CA ASN A 263 -12.35 -0.62 11.94
C ASN A 263 -11.08 -0.25 12.71
N MET A 264 -11.26 0.52 13.78
CA MET A 264 -10.15 1.01 14.63
C MET A 264 -9.71 0.02 15.70
N THR A 265 -10.10 -1.26 15.61
CA THR A 265 -9.69 -2.32 16.56
C THR A 265 -8.74 -3.33 15.94
N THR A 266 -8.55 -3.27 14.63
CA THR A 266 -7.70 -4.20 13.88
C THR A 266 -6.24 -3.84 14.10
N ARG A 267 -5.45 -4.81 14.57
CA ARG A 267 -3.98 -4.73 14.64
C ARG A 267 -3.41 -3.56 15.47
N THR A 268 -4.14 -3.07 16.47
CA THR A 268 -3.76 -1.94 17.38
C THR A 268 -2.47 -2.09 18.23
N GLY A 269 -1.66 -3.12 18.01
CA GLY A 269 -0.34 -3.26 18.64
C GLY A 269 0.70 -3.57 17.58
N ASP A 270 1.97 -3.60 17.96
CA ASP A 270 3.11 -3.68 17.04
C ASP A 270 2.99 -4.86 16.05
N SER A 271 2.67 -4.52 14.79
CA SER A 271 2.39 -5.46 13.73
C SER A 271 3.55 -5.56 12.76
N VAL A 272 3.87 -6.78 12.33
CA VAL A 272 4.90 -7.05 11.31
C VAL A 272 4.22 -7.59 10.06
N TYR A 273 4.50 -6.98 8.92
CA TYR A 273 3.97 -7.34 7.61
C TYR A 273 5.10 -7.83 6.70
N GLY A 274 4.85 -8.89 5.93
CA GLY A 274 5.85 -9.55 5.10
C GLY A 274 6.47 -10.77 5.79
N PHE A 275 7.80 -10.82 5.86
CA PHE A 275 8.50 -11.85 6.60
C PHE A 275 8.27 -11.71 8.10
N HIS A 276 8.37 -12.82 8.83
CA HIS A 276 8.17 -12.85 10.29
C HIS A 276 6.84 -12.24 10.76
N SER A 277 5.83 -12.22 9.89
CA SER A 277 4.56 -11.57 10.18
C SER A 277 3.85 -12.18 11.39
N ASN A 278 3.24 -11.32 12.20
CA ASN A 278 2.38 -11.68 13.32
C ASN A 278 0.89 -11.40 13.04
N THR A 279 0.53 -11.13 11.79
CA THR A 279 -0.82 -10.68 11.40
C THR A 279 -1.88 -11.78 11.40
N ASP A 280 -1.46 -13.04 11.34
CA ASP A 280 -2.33 -14.20 11.08
C ASP A 280 -3.21 -13.98 9.82
N ARG A 281 -2.61 -13.38 8.78
CA ARG A 281 -3.22 -13.18 7.45
C ARG A 281 -2.28 -13.69 6.39
N ASP A 282 -2.79 -14.57 5.53
CA ASP A 282 -2.04 -15.16 4.42
C ASP A 282 -1.52 -14.09 3.45
N PHE A 283 -2.37 -13.12 3.09
CA PHE A 283 -2.01 -12.04 2.16
C PHE A 283 -0.99 -11.01 2.70
N TYR A 284 -0.72 -11.00 4.01
CA TYR A 284 0.32 -10.17 4.62
C TYR A 284 1.59 -10.95 4.98
N THR A 285 1.64 -12.27 4.73
CA THR A 285 2.72 -13.13 5.25
C THR A 285 3.55 -13.75 4.12
N ALA A 286 4.85 -13.47 4.13
CA ALA A 286 5.84 -14.18 3.32
C ALA A 286 6.60 -15.18 4.21
N ASN A 287 6.51 -16.47 3.89
CA ASN A 287 7.22 -17.52 4.64
C ASN A 287 8.59 -17.87 4.03
N ASP A 288 8.80 -17.48 2.76
CA ASP A 288 10.03 -17.72 2.01
C ASP A 288 10.13 -16.73 0.84
N SER A 289 11.31 -16.61 0.23
CA SER A 289 11.62 -15.63 -0.81
C SER A 289 10.88 -15.85 -2.14
N SER A 290 10.20 -16.99 -2.33
CA SER A 290 9.40 -17.26 -3.52
C SER A 290 7.95 -16.78 -3.40
N LYS A 291 7.50 -16.38 -2.20
CA LYS A 291 6.15 -15.88 -1.98
C LYS A 291 6.03 -14.44 -2.49
N ALA A 292 5.10 -14.22 -3.42
CA ALA A 292 4.69 -12.86 -3.80
C ALA A 292 3.79 -12.25 -2.72
N LEU A 293 3.98 -10.97 -2.43
CA LEU A 293 3.11 -10.19 -1.56
C LEU A 293 2.32 -9.20 -2.41
N ILE A 294 1.00 -9.21 -2.30
CA ILE A 294 0.12 -8.24 -2.96
C ILE A 294 -0.94 -7.82 -1.94
N PHE A 295 -0.83 -6.61 -1.42
CA PHE A 295 -1.74 -6.12 -0.39
C PHE A 295 -1.80 -4.59 -0.29
N SER A 296 -2.90 -4.09 0.28
CA SER A 296 -2.97 -2.77 0.87
C SER A 296 -3.08 -2.91 2.39
N VAL A 297 -2.20 -2.26 3.15
CA VAL A 297 -2.19 -2.41 4.61
C VAL A 297 -3.27 -1.53 5.26
N TRP A 298 -4.05 -2.14 6.13
CA TRP A 298 -4.87 -1.43 7.11
C TRP A 298 -4.30 -1.72 8.50
N ASP A 299 -3.93 -0.69 9.24
CA ASP A 299 -3.53 -0.79 10.64
C ASP A 299 -4.21 0.34 11.43
N ALA A 300 -4.65 0.04 12.65
CA ALA A 300 -5.31 1.01 13.52
C ALA A 300 -4.40 1.57 14.63
N GLY A 301 -3.13 1.14 14.69
CA GLY A 301 -2.10 1.75 15.52
C GLY A 301 -1.14 0.71 16.11
N GLY A 302 -0.06 1.19 16.70
CA GLY A 302 1.04 0.34 17.12
C GLY A 302 2.35 1.00 16.70
N ASN A 303 3.45 0.27 16.81
CA ASN A 303 4.69 0.58 16.11
C ASN A 303 4.99 -0.56 15.13
N ASP A 304 4.67 -0.32 13.87
CA ASP A 304 4.51 -1.35 12.86
C ASP A 304 5.72 -1.45 11.93
N THR A 305 5.93 -2.63 11.34
CA THR A 305 7.10 -2.91 10.50
C THR A 305 6.70 -3.57 9.19
N PHE A 306 7.18 -3.01 8.09
CA PHE A 306 7.32 -3.71 6.82
C PHE A 306 8.64 -4.48 6.82
N ASP A 307 8.57 -5.80 7.02
CA ASP A 307 9.73 -6.70 6.95
C ASP A 307 9.77 -7.40 5.60
N PHE A 308 10.63 -6.93 4.71
CA PHE A 308 10.85 -7.50 3.38
C PHE A 308 12.25 -8.13 3.26
N SER A 309 12.83 -8.52 4.40
CA SER A 309 14.23 -8.98 4.53
C SER A 309 14.58 -10.25 3.79
N GLY A 310 13.59 -11.12 3.55
CA GLY A 310 13.82 -12.39 2.86
C GLY A 310 13.94 -12.26 1.34
N TYR A 311 13.79 -11.07 0.76
CA TYR A 311 13.96 -10.87 -0.69
C TYR A 311 15.37 -10.44 -1.06
N SER A 312 15.78 -10.82 -2.28
CA SER A 312 17.08 -10.45 -2.87
C SER A 312 16.98 -9.51 -4.08
N ASN A 313 15.76 -9.13 -4.45
CA ASN A 313 15.51 -8.18 -5.52
C ASN A 313 15.79 -6.76 -5.00
N ASN A 314 16.14 -5.83 -5.88
CA ASN A 314 16.10 -4.42 -5.52
C ASN A 314 14.65 -4.01 -5.26
N GLN A 315 14.41 -3.36 -4.13
CA GLN A 315 13.08 -2.96 -3.66
C GLN A 315 12.97 -1.44 -3.58
N ARG A 316 11.73 -0.93 -3.65
CA ARG A 316 11.42 0.45 -3.31
C ARG A 316 10.30 0.44 -2.29
N ILE A 317 10.58 0.85 -1.06
CA ILE A 317 9.68 0.75 0.10
C ILE A 317 9.35 2.16 0.57
N ASN A 318 8.06 2.50 0.55
CA ASN A 318 7.56 3.82 0.95
C ASN A 318 6.57 3.66 2.11
N LEU A 319 6.86 4.34 3.23
CA LEU A 319 6.04 4.30 4.45
C LEU A 319 4.97 5.41 4.51
N ASN A 320 4.85 6.25 3.49
CA ASN A 320 3.82 7.29 3.45
C ASN A 320 2.43 6.69 3.19
N GLU A 321 1.42 7.18 3.90
CA GLU A 321 0.02 6.82 3.63
C GLU A 321 -0.35 7.10 2.17
N GLY A 322 -1.16 6.25 1.56
CA GLY A 322 -1.57 6.42 0.16
C GLY A 322 -0.53 5.99 -0.87
N SER A 323 0.70 5.69 -0.45
CA SER A 323 1.80 5.37 -1.37
C SER A 323 1.84 3.91 -1.79
N PHE A 324 2.61 3.64 -2.85
CA PHE A 324 2.89 2.30 -3.37
C PHE A 324 4.38 1.97 -3.26
N SER A 325 4.65 0.67 -3.08
CA SER A 325 5.99 0.08 -3.00
C SER A 325 6.17 -1.03 -4.05
N ASP A 326 7.42 -1.22 -4.47
CA ASP A 326 7.88 -2.32 -5.32
C ASP A 326 8.61 -3.34 -4.45
N VAL A 327 7.98 -4.49 -4.18
CA VAL A 327 8.45 -5.45 -3.17
C VAL A 327 8.60 -6.83 -3.79
N GLY A 328 9.69 -7.54 -3.46
CA GLY A 328 9.87 -8.93 -3.88
C GLY A 328 9.99 -9.15 -5.39
N GLY A 329 10.40 -8.12 -6.15
CA GLY A 329 10.55 -8.20 -7.62
C GLY A 329 9.25 -7.95 -8.41
N LEU A 330 8.16 -7.62 -7.72
CA LEU A 330 6.93 -7.10 -8.30
C LEU A 330 6.98 -5.56 -8.35
N LYS A 331 5.97 -4.93 -8.95
CA LYS A 331 5.83 -3.46 -9.00
C LYS A 331 4.46 -3.02 -8.51
N GLY A 332 4.41 -1.97 -7.69
CA GLY A 332 3.16 -1.40 -7.17
C GLY A 332 2.27 -2.42 -6.45
N ASN A 333 2.86 -3.42 -5.81
CA ASN A 333 2.17 -4.56 -5.22
C ASN A 333 1.86 -4.39 -3.74
N VAL A 334 2.58 -3.52 -3.06
CA VAL A 334 2.32 -3.17 -1.65
C VAL A 334 1.89 -1.70 -1.60
N SER A 335 0.83 -1.41 -0.85
CA SER A 335 0.37 -0.03 -0.60
C SER A 335 -0.04 0.17 0.86
N ILE A 336 -0.11 1.43 1.28
CA ILE A 336 -0.61 1.81 2.60
C ILE A 336 -1.94 2.54 2.46
N ALA A 337 -2.98 2.03 3.12
CA ALA A 337 -4.29 2.67 3.08
C ALA A 337 -4.26 4.07 3.72
N HIS A 338 -5.15 4.95 3.28
CA HIS A 338 -5.27 6.28 3.86
C HIS A 338 -5.65 6.22 5.36
N GLY A 339 -5.04 7.07 6.17
CA GLY A 339 -5.23 7.11 7.62
C GLY A 339 -4.42 6.07 8.41
N VAL A 340 -3.49 5.38 7.76
CA VAL A 340 -2.59 4.39 8.39
C VAL A 340 -1.18 4.97 8.47
N THR A 341 -0.50 4.77 9.59
CA THR A 341 0.94 5.05 9.75
C THR A 341 1.64 3.71 9.93
N ILE A 342 2.74 3.52 9.21
CA ILE A 342 3.67 2.39 9.40
C ILE A 342 5.02 3.02 9.71
N GLU A 343 5.62 2.61 10.82
CA GLU A 343 6.79 3.31 11.37
C GLU A 343 8.11 2.76 10.83
N ASN A 344 8.19 1.46 10.53
CA ASN A 344 9.48 0.81 10.31
C ASN A 344 9.54 0.04 8.99
N ALA A 345 10.72 -0.05 8.40
CA ALA A 345 10.99 -0.84 7.21
C ALA A 345 12.32 -1.59 7.32
N ILE A 346 12.31 -2.83 6.86
CA ILE A 346 13.49 -3.68 6.70
C ILE A 346 13.56 -4.11 5.23
N GLY A 347 14.57 -3.62 4.53
CA GLY A 347 14.95 -4.03 3.18
C GLY A 347 15.57 -5.42 3.16
N GLY A 348 15.97 -5.86 1.97
CA GLY A 348 16.43 -7.21 1.67
C GLY A 348 17.94 -7.30 1.50
N SER A 349 18.36 -8.18 0.60
CA SER A 349 19.75 -8.28 0.15
C SER A 349 20.00 -7.58 -1.21
N GLY A 350 19.01 -6.84 -1.71
CA GLY A 350 19.07 -6.09 -2.96
C GLY A 350 19.63 -4.69 -2.75
N ASN A 351 19.77 -3.89 -3.82
CA ASN A 351 20.05 -2.46 -3.67
C ASN A 351 18.71 -1.73 -3.55
N ASP A 352 18.32 -1.40 -2.33
CA ASP A 352 16.97 -0.98 -1.99
C ASP A 352 16.87 0.54 -1.82
N LEU A 353 15.67 1.08 -2.03
CA LEU A 353 15.31 2.46 -1.73
C LEU A 353 14.24 2.46 -0.64
N LEU A 354 14.58 2.96 0.54
CA LEU A 354 13.68 3.05 1.70
C LEU A 354 13.35 4.52 1.97
N VAL A 355 12.05 4.82 2.00
CA VAL A 355 11.51 6.16 2.24
C VAL A 355 10.58 6.11 3.45
N GLY A 356 10.97 6.81 4.52
CA GLY A 356 10.19 7.05 5.72
C GLY A 356 9.04 8.03 5.50
N ASN A 357 8.41 8.45 6.59
CA ASN A 357 7.28 9.36 6.61
C ASN A 357 7.52 10.51 7.61
N ALA A 358 6.47 11.02 8.27
CA ALA A 358 6.61 12.13 9.21
C ALA A 358 6.69 11.70 10.68
N ALA A 359 6.63 10.38 10.94
CA ALA A 359 6.81 9.79 12.25
C ALA A 359 8.26 9.35 12.42
N ASP A 360 8.66 9.08 13.67
CA ASP A 360 9.98 8.53 13.96
C ASP A 360 10.09 7.12 13.36
N ASN A 361 10.96 6.93 12.37
CA ASN A 361 11.09 5.68 11.65
C ASN A 361 12.35 4.90 12.03
N VAL A 362 12.26 3.56 12.04
CA VAL A 362 13.44 2.68 12.00
C VAL A 362 13.57 2.08 10.60
N LEU A 363 14.60 2.50 9.87
CA LEU A 363 14.89 2.05 8.52
C LEU A 363 16.17 1.21 8.49
N GLN A 364 16.07 -0.02 8.01
CA GLN A 364 17.19 -0.95 7.87
C GLN A 364 17.32 -1.35 6.40
N GLY A 365 18.40 -0.94 5.72
CA GLY A 365 18.66 -1.28 4.31
C GLY A 365 18.86 -2.78 4.12
N GLY A 366 19.74 -3.36 4.92
CA GLY A 366 20.01 -4.79 4.93
C GLY A 366 21.38 -5.08 4.35
N ALA A 367 21.44 -5.88 3.29
CA ALA A 367 22.68 -6.03 2.52
C ALA A 367 22.44 -5.47 1.12
N GLY A 368 23.45 -4.90 0.50
CA GLY A 368 23.27 -4.20 -0.78
C GLY A 368 23.77 -2.77 -0.68
N ASN A 369 23.62 -1.98 -1.74
CA ASN A 369 23.94 -0.56 -1.71
C ASN A 369 22.62 0.20 -1.65
N ASP A 370 22.20 0.55 -0.44
CA ASP A 370 20.86 1.02 -0.19
C ASP A 370 20.80 2.55 -0.12
N ILE A 371 19.62 3.11 -0.41
CA ILE A 371 19.32 4.53 -0.26
C ILE A 371 18.24 4.66 0.81
N LEU A 372 18.56 5.35 1.90
CA LEU A 372 17.66 5.56 3.02
C LEU A 372 17.32 7.05 3.12
N TYR A 373 16.03 7.36 3.17
CA TYR A 373 15.51 8.70 3.40
C TYR A 373 14.52 8.65 4.56
N GLY A 374 14.91 9.16 5.74
CA GLY A 374 14.06 9.21 6.93
C GLY A 374 12.84 10.11 6.76
N ALA A 375 13.04 11.22 6.04
CA ALA A 375 12.11 12.34 5.95
C ALA A 375 12.04 13.11 7.27
N ALA A 376 10.86 13.38 7.84
CA ALA A 376 10.76 14.20 9.05
C ALA A 376 10.48 13.32 10.26
N GLY A 377 11.06 13.64 11.41
CA GLY A 377 10.95 12.81 12.60
C GLY A 377 12.30 12.79 13.30
N ALA A 378 12.42 11.97 14.35
CA ALA A 378 13.72 11.57 14.88
C ALA A 378 13.99 10.12 14.44
N ASP A 379 14.59 9.96 13.27
CA ASP A 379 14.71 8.66 12.63
C ASP A 379 15.95 7.90 13.11
N THR A 380 15.87 6.57 13.02
CA THR A 380 16.98 5.66 13.27
C THR A 380 17.28 4.86 12.02
N LEU A 381 18.40 5.18 11.39
CA LEU A 381 18.80 4.67 10.09
C LEU A 381 19.97 3.68 10.25
N SER A 382 19.87 2.53 9.61
CA SER A 382 20.93 1.54 9.49
C SER A 382 21.08 1.12 8.04
N GLY A 383 22.24 1.38 7.44
CA GLY A 383 22.52 0.98 6.06
C GLY A 383 22.68 -0.54 5.97
N GLY A 384 23.40 -1.10 6.93
CA GLY A 384 23.76 -2.50 6.98
C GLY A 384 25.06 -2.78 6.22
N ALA A 385 25.04 -3.79 5.36
CA ALA A 385 26.22 -4.25 4.65
C ALA A 385 26.22 -3.76 3.19
N GLY A 386 27.06 -2.77 2.90
CA GLY A 386 27.39 -2.40 1.53
C GLY A 386 27.90 -0.97 1.44
N ARG A 387 27.42 -0.21 0.45
CA ARG A 387 27.75 1.21 0.30
C ARG A 387 26.46 2.00 0.28
N ASP A 388 26.07 2.45 1.45
CA ASP A 388 24.74 2.97 1.66
C ASP A 388 24.74 4.49 1.60
N THR A 389 23.61 5.07 1.22
CA THR A 389 23.43 6.52 1.11
C THR A 389 22.26 6.98 1.96
N PHE A 390 22.56 7.80 2.96
CA PHE A 390 21.57 8.44 3.84
C PHE A 390 21.27 9.83 3.29
N VAL A 391 20.07 10.02 2.75
CA VAL A 391 19.66 11.24 2.05
C VAL A 391 18.96 12.18 3.01
N TYR A 392 19.23 13.48 2.89
CA TYR A 392 18.47 14.54 3.57
C TYR A 392 18.05 15.59 2.54
N GLY A 393 16.74 15.80 2.42
CA GLY A 393 16.10 16.65 1.44
C GLY A 393 15.77 18.05 1.94
N SER A 394 15.67 18.21 3.26
CA SER A 394 15.27 19.46 3.91
C SER A 394 15.94 19.62 5.27
N GLY A 395 16.10 20.86 5.72
CA GLY A 395 16.51 21.17 7.09
C GLY A 395 15.55 20.67 8.17
N GLN A 396 14.30 20.40 7.80
CA GLN A 396 13.29 19.83 8.69
C GLN A 396 13.44 18.33 8.90
N ASP A 397 14.28 17.67 8.10
CA ASP A 397 14.41 16.22 8.15
C ASP A 397 15.10 15.77 9.45
N SER A 398 16.03 16.57 9.98
CA SER A 398 16.78 16.20 11.18
C SER A 398 17.11 17.41 12.05
N THR A 399 16.07 17.96 12.68
CA THR A 399 16.20 19.16 13.52
C THR A 399 16.97 18.88 14.81
N VAL A 400 17.59 19.88 15.44
CA VAL A 400 18.26 19.68 16.75
C VAL A 400 17.31 19.17 17.85
N SER A 401 16.01 19.45 17.75
CA SER A 401 15.01 18.98 18.73
C SER A 401 14.54 17.54 18.49
N ALA A 402 14.70 17.02 17.28
CA ALA A 402 14.30 15.71 16.82
C ALA A 402 15.29 15.34 15.72
N TYR A 403 16.47 14.87 16.14
CA TYR A 403 17.59 14.60 15.26
C TYR A 403 17.66 13.10 14.96
N ASP A 404 18.19 12.78 13.80
CA ASP A 404 18.38 11.42 13.34
C ASP A 404 19.64 10.78 13.94
N TRP A 405 19.54 9.46 14.03
CA TRP A 405 20.66 8.56 14.28
C TRP A 405 20.99 7.76 13.03
N ILE A 406 22.26 7.74 12.66
CA ILE A 406 22.82 6.73 11.77
C ILE A 406 23.66 5.76 12.63
N ASN A 407 23.20 4.52 12.76
CA ASN A 407 23.68 3.59 13.79
C ASN A 407 24.90 2.74 13.38
N ASP A 408 25.22 2.64 12.10
CA ASP A 408 26.21 1.69 11.58
C ASP A 408 27.09 2.24 10.47
N PHE A 409 27.23 3.57 10.39
CA PHE A 409 27.95 4.26 9.32
C PHE A 409 29.40 3.78 9.14
N GLN A 410 29.76 3.46 7.91
CA GLN A 410 31.08 2.98 7.50
C GLN A 410 31.80 4.05 6.68
N SER A 411 32.68 4.83 7.33
CA SER A 411 33.51 5.83 6.64
C SER A 411 34.31 5.23 5.48
N GLY A 412 34.31 5.93 4.34
CA GLY A 412 34.94 5.48 3.09
C GLY A 412 34.07 4.55 2.24
N ALA A 413 32.99 3.99 2.79
CA ALA A 413 32.00 3.20 2.05
C ALA A 413 30.69 3.98 1.89
N ASP A 414 30.09 4.36 3.01
CA ASP A 414 28.79 5.02 3.05
C ASP A 414 28.87 6.50 2.74
N LYS A 415 27.70 7.09 2.45
CA LYS A 415 27.54 8.50 2.11
C LYS A 415 26.37 9.13 2.86
N ILE A 416 26.56 10.39 3.26
CA ILE A 416 25.45 11.27 3.66
C ILE A 416 25.23 12.27 2.53
N ASP A 417 24.04 12.24 1.92
CA ASP A 417 23.69 13.08 0.77
C ASP A 417 22.90 14.31 1.21
N LEU A 418 23.55 15.48 1.14
CA LEU A 418 23.00 16.80 1.42
C LEU A 418 22.86 17.63 0.13
N SER A 419 22.85 16.99 -1.04
CA SER A 419 22.82 17.69 -2.33
C SER A 419 21.55 18.52 -2.56
N ALA A 420 20.46 18.22 -1.85
CA ALA A 420 19.22 18.99 -1.89
C ALA A 420 19.40 20.44 -1.41
N PHE A 421 20.33 20.67 -0.47
CA PHE A 421 20.58 22.01 0.10
C PHE A 421 21.29 22.96 -0.88
N ARG A 422 21.76 22.47 -2.04
CA ARG A 422 22.35 23.30 -3.10
C ARG A 422 21.39 24.37 -3.63
N ASN A 423 20.08 24.19 -3.47
CA ASN A 423 19.07 25.19 -3.84
C ASN A 423 19.21 26.48 -3.01
N GLY A 424 19.64 26.38 -1.75
CA GLY A 424 19.99 27.50 -0.89
C GLY A 424 21.41 28.06 -1.14
N GLY A 425 22.15 27.46 -2.08
CA GLY A 425 23.57 27.69 -2.33
C GLY A 425 24.44 26.50 -1.95
N GLN A 426 25.58 26.33 -2.60
CA GLN A 426 26.52 25.23 -2.33
C GLN A 426 26.97 25.23 -0.86
N LEU A 427 26.81 24.10 -0.15
CA LEU A 427 27.29 23.94 1.22
C LEU A 427 28.82 23.97 1.25
N SER A 428 29.37 24.67 2.25
CA SER A 428 30.81 24.79 2.49
C SER A 428 31.21 24.05 3.77
N PHE A 429 32.25 23.23 3.69
CA PHE A 429 32.82 22.57 4.87
C PHE A 429 33.60 23.54 5.74
N VAL A 430 33.28 23.56 7.03
CA VAL A 430 34.07 24.20 8.08
C VAL A 430 34.65 23.14 9.02
N GLN A 431 35.84 23.40 9.56
CA GLN A 431 36.60 22.39 10.31
C GLN A 431 36.18 22.31 11.78
N ASP A 432 36.08 23.46 12.47
CA ASP A 432 35.90 23.51 13.92
C ASP A 432 34.92 24.59 14.41
N GLN A 433 34.51 25.52 13.56
CA GLN A 433 33.60 26.60 13.92
C GLN A 433 32.81 27.09 12.70
N PHE A 434 31.54 27.43 12.93
CA PHE A 434 30.72 28.16 11.95
C PHE A 434 31.13 29.63 11.89
N THR A 435 31.11 30.22 10.69
CA THR A 435 31.38 31.65 10.50
C THR A 435 30.13 32.51 10.70
N GLY A 436 28.96 31.88 10.73
CA GLY A 436 27.66 32.53 10.84
C GLY A 436 27.09 33.02 9.51
N LYS A 437 27.72 32.67 8.38
CA LYS A 437 27.25 33.03 7.03
C LYS A 437 26.06 32.19 6.55
N GLY A 438 25.84 31.01 7.15
CA GLY A 438 24.92 29.99 6.63
C GLY A 438 25.48 29.24 5.42
N GLN A 439 24.79 28.17 5.02
CA GLN A 439 25.26 27.13 4.10
C GLN A 439 26.62 26.52 4.50
N GLU A 440 26.79 26.24 5.79
CA GLU A 440 28.01 25.63 6.31
C GLU A 440 27.69 24.26 6.92
N VAL A 441 28.56 23.29 6.70
CA VAL A 441 28.49 21.95 7.30
C VAL A 441 29.76 21.65 8.09
N MET A 442 29.61 21.04 9.25
CA MET A 442 30.69 20.72 10.17
C MET A 442 30.55 19.29 10.70
N LEU A 443 31.67 18.56 10.76
CA LEU A 443 31.76 17.27 11.44
C LEU A 443 32.50 17.45 12.76
N GLN A 444 31.85 17.08 13.87
CA GLN A 444 32.43 17.15 15.20
C GLN A 444 32.52 15.75 15.81
N TRP A 445 33.74 15.26 15.99
CA TRP A 445 34.00 13.96 16.61
C TRP A 445 34.01 14.05 18.15
N ASP A 446 33.15 13.26 18.79
CA ASP A 446 33.16 12.98 20.22
C ASP A 446 33.84 11.63 20.48
N ALA A 447 35.13 11.68 20.79
CA ALA A 447 35.94 10.50 21.07
C ALA A 447 35.48 9.71 22.30
N ALA A 448 34.82 10.36 23.28
CA ALA A 448 34.42 9.68 24.51
C ALA A 448 33.26 8.70 24.27
N ASN A 449 32.35 9.07 23.36
CA ASN A 449 31.18 8.26 23.02
C ASN A 449 31.28 7.58 21.65
N SER A 450 32.37 7.85 20.91
CA SER A 450 32.57 7.38 19.54
C SER A 450 31.46 7.80 18.58
N ILE A 451 31.02 9.07 18.71
CA ILE A 451 29.94 9.67 17.90
C ILE A 451 30.50 10.81 17.06
N THR A 452 30.15 10.85 15.77
CA THR A 452 30.30 12.04 14.94
C THR A 452 28.99 12.81 14.92
N ASN A 453 29.01 14.08 15.33
CA ASN A 453 27.87 14.98 15.11
C ASN A 453 28.09 15.72 13.79
N LEU A 454 27.18 15.55 12.84
CA LEU A 454 27.11 16.36 11.64
C LEU A 454 26.16 17.52 11.90
N TRP A 455 26.71 18.73 11.91
CA TRP A 455 25.95 19.96 12.08
C TRP A 455 25.83 20.67 10.76
N LEU A 456 24.66 21.25 10.49
CA LEU A 456 24.44 22.09 9.33
C LEU A 456 23.81 23.42 9.76
N HIS A 457 24.43 24.52 9.32
CA HIS A 457 23.92 25.88 9.49
C HIS A 457 23.35 26.37 8.16
N GLU A 458 22.02 26.34 8.01
CA GLU A 458 21.35 26.79 6.78
C GLU A 458 21.38 28.31 6.60
N ALA A 459 21.36 28.76 5.35
CA ALA A 459 21.17 30.17 5.06
C ALA A 459 19.84 30.70 5.63
N GLY A 460 19.88 31.88 6.24
CA GLY A 460 18.70 32.55 6.80
C GLY A 460 18.33 32.11 8.22
N HIS A 461 18.95 31.06 8.75
CA HIS A 461 18.73 30.62 10.13
C HIS A 461 19.68 31.35 11.08
N SER A 462 19.14 31.88 12.19
CA SER A 462 19.94 32.57 13.22
C SER A 462 20.73 31.63 14.12
N SER A 463 20.39 30.35 14.10
CA SER A 463 20.99 29.27 14.88
C SER A 463 21.31 28.06 13.99
N VAL A 464 22.13 27.15 14.52
CA VAL A 464 22.39 25.85 13.88
C VAL A 464 21.23 24.93 14.23
N ASP A 465 20.39 24.62 13.24
CA ASP A 465 19.08 24.01 13.49
C ASP A 465 18.97 22.57 12.96
N PHE A 466 20.00 22.08 12.26
CA PHE A 466 20.09 20.72 11.73
C PHE A 466 21.25 19.95 12.39
N LEU A 467 20.97 18.73 12.82
CA LEU A 467 21.93 17.82 13.46
C LEU A 467 21.63 16.40 13.02
N VAL A 468 22.64 15.64 12.60
CA VAL A 468 22.58 14.18 12.48
C VAL A 468 23.65 13.60 13.39
N ARG A 469 23.30 12.58 14.18
CA ARG A 469 24.24 11.87 15.04
C ARG A 469 24.63 10.54 14.44
N VAL A 470 25.93 10.32 14.27
CA VAL A 470 26.48 9.15 13.60
C VAL A 470 27.25 8.32 14.61
N VAL A 471 26.86 7.06 14.80
CA VAL A 471 27.63 6.08 15.57
C VAL A 471 28.80 5.61 14.71
N GLY A 472 30.00 6.09 15.03
CA GLY A 472 31.19 5.86 14.22
C GLY A 472 31.79 7.14 13.65
N GLN A 473 32.95 6.98 13.02
CA GLN A 473 33.64 8.09 12.36
C GLN A 473 33.00 8.38 11.00
N ALA A 474 32.96 9.66 10.63
CA ALA A 474 32.70 10.10 9.26
C ALA A 474 33.75 11.14 8.86
N THR A 475 34.10 11.17 7.58
CA THR A 475 35.05 12.14 7.03
C THR A 475 34.38 13.08 6.04
N GLN A 476 35.04 14.19 5.72
CA GLN A 476 34.53 15.14 4.72
C GLN A 476 34.24 14.49 3.36
N SER A 477 35.02 13.47 2.95
CA SER A 477 34.78 12.74 1.69
C SER A 477 33.58 11.80 1.71
N ASP A 478 32.96 11.61 2.89
CA ASP A 478 31.76 10.80 3.05
C ASP A 478 30.48 11.62 2.90
N ILE A 479 30.59 12.94 2.80
CA ILE A 479 29.44 13.83 2.71
C ILE A 479 29.35 14.41 1.29
N ILE A 480 28.19 14.24 0.66
CA ILE A 480 27.89 14.80 -0.65
C ILE A 480 27.21 16.15 -0.44
N VAL A 481 27.84 17.22 -0.91
CA VAL A 481 27.39 18.62 -0.75
C VAL A 481 27.20 19.32 -2.06
#